data_AF-A0A2V2XRT9-F1
#
_entry.id   AF-A0A2V2XRT9-F1
#
_cell.length_a   1.000
_cell.length_b   1.000
_cell.length_c   1.000
_cell.angle_alpha   90.00
_cell.angle_beta   90.00
_cell.angle_gamma   90.00
#
_symmetry.space_group_name_H-M   'P 1'
#
loop_
_entity.id
_entity.type
_entity.pdbx_description
1 polymer ?
#
loop_
_entity_poly.entity_id
_entity_poly.type
_entity_poly.pdbx_seq_one_letter_code
_entity_poly.pdbx_strand_id
1 'polypeptide(L)'
;LRSLYEHREVMQDPRARVGLVQEYIDKGDRDLRILVVGSRVVGAMFRIGGFVTNYARGSEVVAAKLDPEVEDLAIRSCEILGLEIAGVDVFEKRSGGYVVNEVNPVPEFKGLAAATGIDVAGIIAEYVISEARR
;
A
#
# COMPACT_ATOMS: atom_id res chain seq x y z
N LEU A 1 -8.66 10.35 25.21
CA LEU A 1 -7.62 11.22 24.62
C LEU A 1 -6.46 11.48 25.59
N ARG A 2 -6.69 12.06 26.79
CA ARG A 2 -5.63 12.30 27.79
C ARG A 2 -4.72 11.09 28.07
N SER A 3 -5.30 9.91 28.31
CA SER A 3 -4.54 8.68 28.59
C SER A 3 -3.66 8.19 27.42
N LEU A 4 -4.07 8.41 26.18
CA LEU A 4 -3.27 8.08 25.00
C LEU A 4 -2.09 9.04 24.82
N TYR A 5 -2.30 10.33 25.11
CA TYR A 5 -1.23 11.32 25.12
C TYR A 5 -0.20 11.00 26.21
N GLU A 6 -0.66 10.76 27.44
CA GLU A 6 0.20 10.39 28.58
C GLU A 6 1.00 9.11 28.30
N HIS A 7 0.38 8.10 27.67
CA HIS A 7 1.08 6.87 27.29
C HIS A 7 2.15 7.12 26.21
N ARG A 8 1.89 7.99 25.23
CA ARG A 8 2.87 8.35 24.20
C ARG A 8 4.05 9.15 24.77
N GLU A 9 3.80 10.05 25.73
CA GLU A 9 4.84 10.82 26.43
C GLU A 9 5.86 9.95 27.16
N VAL A 10 5.43 8.80 27.70
CA VAL A 10 6.32 7.86 28.40
C VAL A 10 6.97 6.83 27.48
N MET A 11 6.58 6.75 26.19
CA MET A 11 7.27 5.87 25.24
C MET A 11 8.71 6.35 25.02
N GLN A 12 9.65 5.41 25.09
CA GLN A 12 11.08 5.71 24.94
C GLN A 12 11.48 6.05 23.51
N ASP A 13 10.71 5.59 22.51
CA ASP A 13 10.93 5.95 21.12
C ASP A 13 10.35 7.36 20.83
N PRO A 14 11.19 8.36 20.50
CA PRO A 14 10.74 9.71 20.21
C PRO A 14 9.76 9.76 19.02
N ARG A 15 9.85 8.81 18.08
CA ARG A 15 8.95 8.72 16.92
C ARG A 15 7.52 8.40 17.35
N ALA A 16 7.36 7.65 18.44
CA ALA A 16 6.06 7.37 19.03
C ALA A 16 5.39 8.61 19.63
N ARG A 17 6.08 9.75 19.75
CA ARG A 17 5.50 11.02 20.20
C ARG A 17 5.03 11.92 19.07
N VAL A 18 5.43 11.63 17.82
CA VAL A 18 5.01 12.39 16.64
C VAL A 18 3.60 11.96 16.22
N GLY A 19 2.66 12.90 16.24
CA GLY A 19 1.32 12.69 15.72
C GLY A 19 1.23 13.15 14.26
N LEU A 20 0.85 12.25 13.36
CA LEU A 20 0.43 12.62 12.01
C LEU A 20 -1.09 12.88 12.05
N VAL A 21 -1.48 14.13 11.86
CA VAL A 21 -2.89 14.51 11.66
C VAL A 21 -3.10 14.68 10.16
N GLN A 22 -4.10 13.99 9.63
CA GLN A 22 -4.45 14.01 8.21
C GLN A 22 -5.93 14.33 8.02
N GLU A 23 -6.27 14.85 6.85
CA GLU A 23 -7.66 14.99 6.41
C GLU A 23 -8.36 13.62 6.40
N TYR A 24 -9.66 13.61 6.74
CA TYR A 24 -10.47 12.42 6.54
C TYR A 24 -10.85 12.29 5.06
N ILE A 25 -10.35 11.23 4.42
CA ILE A 25 -10.66 10.91 3.03
C ILE A 25 -11.86 9.95 2.97
N ASP A 26 -12.97 10.39 2.37
CA ASP A 26 -14.11 9.52 2.10
C ASP A 26 -13.83 8.59 0.91
N LYS A 27 -13.31 7.41 1.24
CA LYS A 27 -12.99 6.32 0.30
C LYS A 27 -14.08 5.23 0.19
N GLY A 28 -15.22 5.43 0.86
CA GLY A 28 -16.17 4.34 1.12
C GLY A 28 -15.55 3.21 1.96
N ASP A 29 -15.83 1.97 1.56
CA ASP A 29 -15.51 0.73 2.28
C ASP A 29 -14.29 -0.01 1.69
N ARG A 30 -13.48 0.65 0.87
CA ARG A 30 -12.32 -0.01 0.24
C ARG A 30 -11.12 0.91 0.09
N ASP A 31 -9.97 0.30 -0.15
CA ASP A 31 -8.79 0.94 -0.71
C ASP A 31 -8.13 0.04 -1.77
N LEU A 32 -7.16 0.59 -2.47
CA LEU A 32 -6.32 -0.13 -3.44
C LEU A 32 -4.96 -0.42 -2.80
N ARG A 33 -4.56 -1.70 -2.80
CA ARG A 33 -3.17 -2.12 -2.59
C ARG A 33 -2.58 -2.47 -3.95
N ILE A 34 -1.54 -1.76 -4.35
CA ILE A 34 -0.84 -1.94 -5.62
C ILE A 34 0.58 -2.42 -5.32
N LEU A 35 1.06 -3.45 -5.98
CA LEU A 35 2.44 -3.91 -5.86
C LEU A 35 3.23 -3.46 -7.08
N VAL A 36 4.32 -2.75 -6.83
CA VAL A 36 5.30 -2.32 -7.83
C VAL A 36 6.57 -3.14 -7.66
N VAL A 37 7.14 -3.59 -8.79
CA VAL A 37 8.44 -4.28 -8.86
C VAL A 37 9.23 -3.70 -10.03
N GLY A 38 10.39 -3.14 -9.76
CA GLY A 38 11.12 -2.28 -10.68
C GLY A 38 10.27 -1.07 -11.08
N SER A 39 10.07 -0.88 -12.38
CA SER A 39 9.29 0.22 -12.95
C SER A 39 7.90 -0.22 -13.46
N ARG A 40 7.31 -1.28 -12.88
CA ARG A 40 6.01 -1.81 -13.31
C ARG A 40 5.11 -2.21 -12.15
N VAL A 41 3.81 -2.02 -12.34
CA VAL A 41 2.80 -2.65 -11.47
C VAL A 41 2.68 -4.13 -11.83
N VAL A 42 2.88 -5.00 -10.84
CA VAL A 42 2.78 -6.46 -11.02
C VAL A 42 1.39 -6.97 -10.67
N GLY A 43 0.62 -6.23 -9.88
CA GLY A 43 -0.75 -6.57 -9.54
C GLY A 43 -1.35 -5.58 -8.56
N ALA A 44 -2.68 -5.57 -8.50
CA ALA A 44 -3.42 -4.76 -7.54
C ALA A 44 -4.63 -5.53 -7.00
N MET A 45 -5.04 -5.16 -5.79
CA MET A 45 -6.26 -5.66 -5.18
C MET A 45 -7.03 -4.53 -4.48
N PHE A 46 -8.35 -4.62 -4.50
CA PHE A 46 -9.17 -3.92 -3.55
C PHE A 46 -9.12 -4.67 -2.22
N ARG A 47 -8.94 -3.93 -1.12
CA ARG A 47 -9.18 -4.46 0.22
C ARG A 47 -10.48 -3.85 0.75
N ILE A 48 -11.47 -4.69 1.02
CA ILE A 48 -12.83 -4.27 1.38
C ILE A 48 -13.04 -4.45 2.89
N GLY A 49 -13.52 -3.42 3.55
CA GLY A 49 -13.70 -3.34 4.99
C GLY A 49 -14.31 -2.02 5.44
N GLY A 50 -14.35 -1.78 6.75
CA GLY A 50 -14.84 -0.50 7.26
C GLY A 50 -13.84 0.64 7.06
N PHE A 51 -13.70 1.46 8.08
CA PHE A 51 -12.67 2.50 8.11
C PHE A 51 -11.25 1.90 7.92
N VAL A 52 -10.97 0.76 8.54
CA VAL A 52 -9.72 0.00 8.38
C VAL A 52 -9.97 -1.24 7.52
N THR A 53 -9.21 -1.37 6.45
CA THR A 53 -9.37 -2.30 5.32
C THR A 53 -8.27 -3.36 5.25
N ASN A 54 -7.36 -3.40 6.23
CA ASN A 54 -6.18 -4.27 6.18
C ASN A 54 -6.58 -5.75 6.09
N TYR A 55 -6.01 -6.47 5.13
CA TYR A 55 -6.23 -7.92 4.96
C TYR A 55 -5.93 -8.72 6.24
N ALA A 56 -4.89 -8.34 7.00
CA ALA A 56 -4.54 -8.97 8.27
C ALA A 56 -5.66 -8.89 9.35
N ARG A 57 -6.65 -8.01 9.17
CA ARG A 57 -7.82 -7.89 10.04
C ARG A 57 -9.06 -8.66 9.53
N GLY A 58 -8.88 -9.50 8.51
CA GLY A 58 -9.95 -10.31 7.93
C GLY A 58 -10.76 -9.60 6.84
N SER A 59 -10.26 -8.48 6.31
CA SER A 59 -10.88 -7.82 5.16
C SER A 59 -10.88 -8.71 3.93
N GLU A 60 -11.97 -8.65 3.16
CA GLU A 60 -12.07 -9.31 1.87
C GLU A 60 -11.10 -8.65 0.88
N VAL A 61 -10.51 -9.46 -0.01
CA VAL A 61 -9.60 -9.00 -1.04
C VAL A 61 -10.05 -9.50 -2.40
N VAL A 62 -10.05 -8.60 -3.38
CA VAL A 62 -10.51 -8.89 -4.74
C VAL A 62 -9.55 -8.28 -5.74
N ALA A 63 -9.23 -8.97 -6.83
CA ALA A 63 -8.36 -8.42 -7.88
C ALA A 63 -8.90 -7.08 -8.39
N ALA A 64 -8.01 -6.10 -8.51
CA ALA A 64 -8.35 -4.78 -9.03
C ALA A 64 -7.76 -4.60 -10.42
N LYS A 65 -8.58 -4.08 -11.34
CA LYS A 65 -8.10 -3.52 -12.60
C LYS A 65 -7.84 -2.05 -12.39
N LEU A 66 -6.60 -1.62 -12.59
CA LEU A 66 -6.22 -0.23 -12.48
C LEU A 66 -6.57 0.53 -13.76
N ASP A 67 -6.90 1.81 -13.61
CA ASP A 67 -6.81 2.75 -14.72
C ASP A 67 -5.36 3.28 -14.86
N PRO A 68 -5.03 3.91 -15.99
CA PRO A 68 -3.66 4.39 -16.23
C PRO A 68 -3.21 5.48 -15.25
N GLU A 69 -4.12 6.26 -14.67
CA GLU A 69 -3.79 7.36 -13.75
C GLU A 69 -3.26 6.80 -12.43
N VAL A 70 -3.95 5.82 -11.85
CA VAL A 70 -3.54 5.21 -10.58
C VAL A 70 -2.32 4.29 -10.74
N GLU A 71 -2.14 3.66 -11.90
CA GLU A 71 -0.93 2.91 -12.24
C GLU A 71 0.31 3.82 -12.30
N ASP A 72 0.23 4.94 -13.04
CA ASP A 72 1.31 5.94 -13.10
C ASP A 72 1.61 6.52 -11.71
N LEU A 73 0.56 6.84 -10.93
CA LEU A 73 0.70 7.36 -9.57
C LEU A 73 1.48 6.39 -8.67
N ALA A 74 1.22 5.09 -8.75
CA ALA A 74 1.93 4.08 -7.97
C ALA A 74 3.40 3.97 -8.38
N ILE A 75 3.68 3.88 -9.68
CA ILE A 75 5.06 3.79 -10.21
C ILE A 75 5.87 5.03 -9.80
N ARG A 76 5.33 6.23 -10.03
CA ARG A 76 6.02 7.48 -9.68
C ARG A 76 6.25 7.63 -8.18
N SER A 77 5.34 7.13 -7.34
CA SER A 77 5.53 7.12 -5.90
C SER A 77 6.75 6.28 -5.50
N CYS A 78 6.92 5.12 -6.12
CA CYS A 78 8.08 4.25 -5.92
C CYS A 78 9.38 4.90 -6.45
N GLU A 79 9.34 5.49 -7.65
CA GLU A 79 10.49 6.17 -8.26
C GLU A 79 10.99 7.33 -7.39
N ILE A 80 10.09 8.21 -6.92
CA ILE A 80 10.44 9.37 -6.09
C ILE A 80 11.07 8.93 -4.76
N LEU A 81 10.61 7.81 -4.20
CA LEU A 81 11.12 7.26 -2.95
C LEU A 81 12.36 6.37 -3.13
N GLY A 82 12.77 6.08 -4.38
CA GLY A 82 13.88 5.16 -4.68
C GLY A 82 13.59 3.72 -4.24
N LEU A 83 12.33 3.29 -4.31
CA LEU A 83 11.90 1.95 -3.91
C LEU A 83 11.64 1.08 -5.15
N GLU A 84 12.40 -0.01 -5.27
CA GLU A 84 12.25 -0.93 -6.39
C GLU A 84 11.18 -2.00 -6.17
N ILE A 85 10.88 -2.36 -4.92
CA ILE A 85 9.81 -3.31 -4.57
C ILE A 85 9.00 -2.69 -3.45
N ALA A 86 7.76 -2.30 -3.73
CA ALA A 86 6.93 -1.66 -2.73
C ALA A 86 5.44 -1.86 -2.96
N GLY A 87 4.70 -1.88 -1.86
CA GLY A 87 3.24 -1.83 -1.85
C GLY A 87 2.78 -0.38 -1.73
N VAL A 88 2.00 0.11 -2.67
CA VAL A 88 1.39 1.45 -2.64
C VAL A 88 -0.07 1.31 -2.25
N ASP A 89 -0.46 1.95 -1.15
CA ASP A 89 -1.85 2.04 -0.70
C ASP A 89 -2.46 3.35 -1.18
N VAL A 90 -3.54 3.24 -1.95
CA VAL A 90 -4.22 4.38 -2.57
C VAL A 90 -5.69 4.41 -2.16
N PHE A 91 -6.18 5.60 -1.82
CA PHE A 91 -7.59 5.88 -1.62
C PHE A 91 -8.19 6.47 -2.89
N GLU A 92 -9.26 5.84 -3.37
CA GLU A 92 -10.15 6.38 -4.39
C GLU A 92 -11.20 7.24 -3.66
N LYS A 93 -11.19 8.56 -3.89
CA LYS A 93 -12.13 9.47 -3.26
C LYS A 93 -13.51 9.33 -3.89
N ARG A 94 -14.57 9.29 -3.08
CA ARG A 94 -15.95 9.34 -3.59
C ARG A 94 -16.26 10.60 -4.41
N SER A 95 -15.58 11.70 -4.11
CA SER A 95 -15.66 12.95 -4.88
C SER A 95 -14.83 12.94 -6.18
N GLY A 96 -14.09 11.86 -6.45
CA GLY A 96 -13.23 11.69 -7.60
C GLY A 96 -11.74 11.91 -7.31
N GLY A 97 -10.90 11.19 -8.06
CA GLY A 97 -9.45 11.24 -7.98
C GLY A 97 -8.85 10.37 -6.88
N TYR A 98 -7.51 10.32 -6.85
CA TYR A 98 -6.73 9.41 -6.02
C TYR A 98 -5.84 10.13 -5.01
N VAL A 99 -5.58 9.48 -3.88
CA VAL A 99 -4.63 9.93 -2.86
C VAL A 99 -3.77 8.75 -2.41
N VAL A 100 -2.45 8.89 -2.48
CA VAL A 100 -1.51 7.91 -1.90
C VAL A 100 -1.52 8.06 -0.38
N ASN A 101 -1.86 7.00 0.32
CA ASN A 101 -1.91 6.96 1.78
C ASN A 101 -0.59 6.47 2.37
N GLU A 102 -0.02 5.40 1.82
CA GLU A 102 1.22 4.80 2.32
C GLU A 102 2.01 4.17 1.16
N VAL A 103 3.33 4.21 1.23
CA VAL A 103 4.22 3.36 0.42
C VAL A 103 5.02 2.46 1.37
N ASN A 104 4.83 1.16 1.23
CA ASN A 104 5.42 0.16 2.10
C ASN A 104 6.60 -0.54 1.38
N PRO A 105 7.85 -0.33 1.83
CA PRO A 105 9.05 -0.90 1.19
C PRO A 105 9.25 -2.40 1.46
N VAL A 106 8.49 -3.00 2.37
CA VAL A 106 8.53 -4.45 2.66
C VAL A 106 7.10 -4.99 2.61
N PRO A 107 6.49 -5.04 1.41
CA PRO A 107 5.08 -5.34 1.29
C PRO A 107 4.79 -6.81 1.52
N GLU A 108 3.73 -7.09 2.28
CA GLU A 108 3.09 -8.40 2.28
C GLU A 108 2.23 -8.56 1.02
N PHE A 109 2.40 -9.69 0.32
CA PHE A 109 1.69 -9.97 -0.94
C PHE A 109 0.82 -11.24 -0.91
N LYS A 110 0.66 -11.89 0.25
CA LYS A 110 -0.18 -13.11 0.36
C LYS A 110 -1.62 -12.86 -0.10
N GLY A 111 -2.23 -11.77 0.37
CA GLY A 111 -3.59 -11.40 -0.04
C GLY A 111 -3.67 -11.08 -1.53
N LEU A 112 -2.66 -10.40 -2.08
CA LEU A 112 -2.60 -10.05 -3.50
C LEU A 112 -2.49 -11.30 -4.38
N ALA A 113 -1.59 -12.23 -4.03
CA ALA A 113 -1.43 -13.49 -4.74
C ALA A 113 -2.72 -14.33 -4.69
N ALA A 114 -3.41 -14.38 -3.55
CA ALA A 114 -4.68 -15.08 -3.43
C ALA A 114 -5.80 -14.44 -4.27
N ALA A 115 -5.87 -13.11 -4.31
CA ALA A 115 -6.90 -12.38 -5.05
C ALA A 115 -6.70 -12.42 -6.57
N THR A 116 -5.44 -12.41 -7.04
CA THR A 116 -5.10 -12.27 -8.46
C THR A 116 -4.65 -13.57 -9.12
N GLY A 117 -4.22 -14.58 -8.33
CA GLY A 117 -3.59 -15.80 -8.84
C GLY A 117 -2.18 -15.60 -9.39
N ILE A 118 -1.58 -14.41 -9.21
CA ILE A 118 -0.25 -14.07 -9.72
C ILE A 118 0.83 -14.71 -8.85
N ASP A 119 1.85 -15.31 -9.48
CA ASP A 119 3.08 -15.74 -8.81
C ASP A 119 3.97 -14.52 -8.51
N VAL A 120 3.60 -13.79 -7.47
CA VAL A 120 4.33 -12.59 -7.03
C VAL A 120 5.76 -12.92 -6.60
N ALA A 121 5.96 -14.07 -5.94
CA ALA A 121 7.28 -14.48 -5.47
C ALA A 121 8.23 -14.77 -6.64
N GLY A 122 7.75 -15.49 -7.66
CA GLY A 122 8.49 -15.73 -8.90
C GLY A 122 8.87 -14.43 -9.60
N ILE A 123 7.93 -13.48 -9.74
CA ILE A 123 8.20 -12.18 -10.35
C ILE A 123 9.29 -11.39 -9.61
N ILE A 124 9.24 -11.36 -8.27
CA ILE A 124 10.26 -10.70 -7.46
C ILE A 124 11.62 -11.39 -7.63
N ALA A 125 11.65 -12.73 -7.59
CA ALA A 125 12.89 -13.49 -7.76
C ALA A 125 13.52 -13.24 -9.13
N GLU A 126 12.73 -13.27 -10.20
CA GLU A 126 13.18 -12.95 -11.56
C GLU A 126 13.75 -11.53 -11.66
N TYR A 127 13.07 -10.55 -11.05
CA TYR A 127 13.55 -9.17 -11.02
C TYR A 127 14.90 -9.05 -10.32
N VAL A 128 15.03 -9.61 -9.11
CA VAL A 128 16.29 -9.58 -8.35
C VAL A 128 17.44 -10.28 -9.10
N ILE A 129 17.16 -11.42 -9.74
CA ILE A 129 18.16 -12.11 -10.58
C ILE A 129 18.58 -11.23 -11.77
N SER A 130 17.65 -10.50 -12.37
CA SER A 130 17.93 -9.61 -13.50
C SER A 130 18.82 -8.43 -13.11
N GLU A 131 18.60 -7.84 -11.92
CA GLU A 131 19.41 -6.74 -11.40
C GLU A 131 20.80 -7.22 -10.99
N ALA A 132 20.92 -8.42 -10.40
CA ALA A 132 22.21 -9.00 -10.01
C ALA A 132 23.11 -9.39 -11.21
N ARG A 133 22.55 -9.45 -12.42
CA ARG A 133 23.28 -9.75 -13.67
C ARG A 133 23.72 -8.51 -14.43
N ARG A 134 23.28 -7.32 -14.03
CA ARG A 134 23.75 -6.04 -14.59
C ARG A 134 25.11 -5.68 -14.00
#